data_AF-A0A3S1RRC8-F1
#
_entry.id   AF-A0A3S1RRC8-F1
#
_cell.length_a   1.000
_cell.length_b   1.000
_cell.length_c   1.000
_cell.angle_alpha   90.00
_cell.angle_beta   90.00
_cell.angle_gamma   90.00
#
_symmetry.space_group_name_H-M   'P 1'
#
loop_
_entity.id
_entity.type
_entity.pdbx_description
1 polymer ?
#
loop_
_entity_poly.entity_id
_entity_poly.type
_entity_poly.pdbx_seq_one_letter_code
_entity_poly.pdbx_strand_id
1 'polypeptide(L)'
;INTDLPGMVRAVAREDVYSLDGRRILIPKGSRLTGEYRSGIARGQKRVFIVWNRVIRSDGVSVDIASPGADRLGRGGLGGRVDTHWLERYGNAIMLSVVGGVSEYLSSLADNGSESQQRQVTTVDPV
;
A
#
# COMPACT_ATOMS: atom_id res chain seq x y z
N ILE A 1 -12.68 -0.05 -2.90
CA ILE A 1 -11.78 -0.48 -4.00
C ILE A 1 -10.53 -1.01 -3.32
N ASN A 2 -10.21 -2.29 -3.50
CA ASN A 2 -8.90 -2.83 -3.14
C ASN A 2 -7.95 -2.52 -4.33
N THR A 3 -6.72 -2.09 -4.06
CA THR A 3 -5.77 -1.60 -5.09
C THR A 3 -4.54 -2.50 -5.28
N ASP A 4 -4.56 -3.72 -4.73
CA ASP A 4 -3.41 -4.63 -4.75
C ASP A 4 -3.16 -5.18 -6.17
N LEU A 5 -4.24 -5.42 -6.91
CA LEU A 5 -4.21 -5.86 -8.30
C LEU A 5 -4.87 -4.80 -9.20
N PRO A 6 -4.39 -4.58 -10.43
CA PRO A 6 -5.03 -3.64 -11.34
C PRO A 6 -6.41 -4.16 -11.75
N GLY A 7 -7.36 -3.26 -11.99
CA GLY A 7 -8.71 -3.69 -12.32
C GLY A 7 -9.64 -2.57 -12.76
N MET A 8 -10.90 -2.96 -12.95
CA MET A 8 -11.96 -2.08 -13.39
C MET A 8 -12.70 -1.47 -12.20
N VAL A 9 -13.12 -0.22 -12.36
CA VAL A 9 -13.96 0.51 -11.41
C VAL A 9 -15.19 1.08 -12.11
N ARG A 10 -16.28 1.13 -11.37
CA ARG A 10 -17.55 1.71 -11.82
C ARG A 10 -18.02 2.77 -10.84
N ALA A 11 -18.52 3.87 -11.36
CA ALA A 11 -19.19 4.92 -10.58
C ALA A 11 -20.51 5.31 -11.25
N VAL A 12 -21.31 6.08 -10.51
CA VAL A 12 -22.56 6.66 -10.99
C VAL A 12 -22.49 8.18 -10.79
N ALA A 13 -22.85 8.93 -11.84
CA ALA A 13 -22.95 10.38 -11.77
C ALA A 13 -24.02 10.77 -10.74
N ARG A 14 -23.63 11.56 -9.73
CA ARG A 14 -24.55 11.99 -8.66
C ARG A 14 -25.37 13.21 -9.04
N GLU A 15 -24.83 14.03 -9.94
CA GLU A 15 -25.41 15.29 -10.37
C GLU A 15 -25.37 15.40 -11.89
N ASP A 16 -26.24 16.25 -12.44
CA ASP A 16 -26.29 16.55 -13.85
C ASP A 16 -25.08 17.41 -14.25
N VAL A 17 -24.34 16.97 -15.27
CA VAL A 17 -23.24 17.76 -15.86
C VAL A 17 -23.78 18.52 -17.05
N TYR A 18 -23.70 19.84 -16.97
CA TYR A 18 -24.19 20.76 -17.99
C TYR A 18 -23.14 21.00 -19.07
N SER A 19 -23.60 21.49 -20.21
CA SER A 19 -22.74 22.06 -21.25
C SER A 19 -22.02 23.31 -20.76
N LEU A 20 -21.01 23.74 -21.52
CA LEU A 20 -20.22 24.93 -21.20
C LEU A 20 -21.08 26.20 -21.04
N ASP A 21 -22.15 26.33 -21.83
CA ASP A 21 -23.12 27.42 -21.76
C ASP A 21 -24.20 27.23 -20.68
N GLY A 22 -24.19 26.10 -19.96
CA GLY A 22 -25.10 25.80 -18.85
C GLY A 22 -26.54 25.46 -19.23
N ARG A 23 -26.89 25.52 -20.53
CA ARG A 23 -28.29 25.42 -20.98
C ARG A 23 -28.80 24.00 -21.16
N ARG A 24 -27.92 23.03 -21.43
CA ARG A 24 -28.30 21.64 -21.68
C ARG A 24 -27.53 20.68 -20.79
N ILE A 25 -28.18 19.61 -20.37
CA ILE A 25 -27.55 18.51 -19.63
C ILE A 25 -26.85 17.60 -20.66
N LEU A 26 -25.54 17.41 -20.51
CA LEU A 26 -24.77 16.49 -21.34
C LEU A 26 -24.72 15.10 -20.71
N ILE A 27 -24.42 15.04 -19.41
CA ILE A 27 -24.34 13.80 -18.63
C ILE A 27 -25.37 13.89 -17.49
N PRO A 28 -26.55 13.27 -17.65
CA PRO A 28 -27.55 13.17 -16.61
C PRO A 28 -27.04 12.42 -15.37
N LYS A 29 -27.56 12.79 -14.21
CA LYS A 29 -27.48 12.00 -12.98
C LYS A 29 -27.96 10.57 -13.24
N GLY A 30 -27.30 9.60 -12.61
CA GLY A 30 -27.55 8.19 -12.87
C GLY A 30 -26.78 7.60 -14.06
N SER A 31 -26.08 8.42 -14.85
CA SER A 31 -25.14 7.91 -15.87
C SER A 31 -24.04 7.08 -15.21
N ARG A 32 -23.66 5.97 -15.85
CA ARG A 32 -22.65 5.05 -15.32
C ARG A 32 -21.29 5.39 -15.91
N LEU A 33 -20.30 5.59 -15.06
CA LEU A 33 -18.91 5.77 -15.47
C LEU A 33 -18.16 4.46 -15.28
N THR A 34 -17.35 4.09 -16.26
CA THR A 34 -16.46 2.93 -16.22
C THR A 34 -15.04 3.39 -16.46
N GLY A 35 -14.12 2.85 -15.67
CA GLY A 35 -12.72 3.22 -15.70
C GLY A 35 -11.84 2.08 -15.20
N GLU A 36 -10.55 2.33 -15.28
CA GLU A 36 -9.51 1.42 -14.80
C GLU A 36 -8.67 2.13 -13.73
N TYR A 37 -8.19 1.36 -12.77
CA TYR A 37 -7.12 1.81 -11.89
C TYR A 37 -5.91 0.93 -12.09
N ARG A 38 -4.74 1.55 -12.02
CA ARG A 38 -3.47 0.83 -12.04
C ARG A 38 -3.06 0.53 -10.61
N SER A 39 -2.65 -0.70 -10.35
CA SER A 39 -1.89 -1.03 -9.15
C SER A 39 -0.42 -0.64 -9.34
N GLY A 40 0.37 -0.69 -8.27
CA GLY A 40 1.75 -0.17 -8.27
C GLY A 40 1.87 1.21 -7.64
N ILE A 41 1.13 1.42 -6.56
CA ILE A 41 1.27 2.59 -5.69
C ILE A 41 2.70 2.57 -5.14
N ALA A 42 3.49 3.62 -5.41
CA ALA A 42 4.85 3.73 -4.89
C ALA A 42 4.82 3.78 -3.35
N ARG A 43 5.90 3.33 -2.69
CA ARG A 43 6.00 3.43 -1.22
C ARG A 43 5.79 4.88 -0.79
N GLY A 44 4.84 5.10 0.12
CA GLY A 44 4.47 6.42 0.63
C GLY A 44 3.32 7.12 -0.13
N GLN A 45 2.90 6.61 -1.29
CA GLN A 45 1.73 7.13 -1.98
C GLN A 45 0.44 6.62 -1.29
N LYS A 46 -0.44 7.55 -0.92
CA LYS A 46 -1.69 7.27 -0.19
C LYS A 46 -2.95 7.43 -1.04
N ARG A 47 -2.77 7.44 -2.36
CA ARG A 47 -3.82 7.79 -3.33
C ARG A 47 -3.74 6.87 -4.53
N VAL A 48 -4.89 6.42 -5.01
CA VAL A 48 -5.01 5.62 -6.22
C VAL A 48 -5.34 6.51 -7.41
N PHE A 49 -4.65 6.27 -8.53
CA PHE A 49 -4.96 6.93 -9.79
C PHE A 49 -5.96 6.07 -10.58
N ILE A 50 -7.07 6.69 -10.96
CA ILE A 50 -8.14 6.07 -11.76
C ILE A 50 -8.24 6.88 -13.05
N VAL A 51 -8.41 6.20 -14.17
CA VAL A 51 -8.77 6.81 -15.45
C VAL A 51 -10.19 6.40 -15.78
N TRP A 52 -11.07 7.38 -15.96
CA TRP A 52 -12.42 7.17 -16.43
C TRP A 52 -12.41 7.12 -17.95
N ASN A 53 -12.64 5.93 -18.51
CA ASN A 53 -12.55 5.71 -19.95
C ASN A 53 -13.86 6.09 -20.63
N ARG A 54 -14.99 5.72 -20.02
CA ARG A 54 -16.31 5.78 -20.69
C ARG A 54 -17.44 6.15 -19.74
N VAL A 55 -18.40 6.92 -20.25
CA VAL A 55 -19.68 7.22 -19.62
C VAL A 55 -20.81 6.63 -20.46
N ILE A 56 -21.72 5.92 -19.80
CA ILE A 56 -22.95 5.37 -20.38
C ILE A 56 -24.11 6.13 -19.78
N ARG A 57 -24.81 6.90 -20.62
CA ARG A 57 -25.97 7.68 -20.23
C ARG A 57 -27.21 6.78 -20.10
N SER A 58 -28.22 7.25 -19.37
CA SER A 58 -29.49 6.54 -19.17
C SER A 58 -30.27 6.27 -20.47
N ASP A 59 -30.00 7.02 -21.53
CA ASP A 59 -30.60 6.85 -22.86
C ASP A 59 -29.80 5.90 -23.77
N GLY A 60 -28.75 5.27 -23.25
CA GLY A 60 -27.91 4.31 -23.99
C GLY A 60 -26.76 4.93 -24.77
N VAL A 61 -26.60 6.27 -24.77
CA VAL A 61 -25.45 6.91 -25.40
C VAL A 61 -24.17 6.62 -24.61
N SER A 62 -23.15 6.14 -25.33
CA SER A 62 -21.82 5.86 -24.80
C SER A 62 -20.84 6.91 -25.29
N VAL A 63 -20.11 7.53 -24.36
CA VAL A 63 -19.11 8.56 -24.66
C VAL A 63 -17.78 8.18 -24.03
N ASP A 64 -16.72 8.18 -24.84
CA ASP A 64 -15.36 8.00 -24.35
C ASP A 64 -14.79 9.35 -23.89
N ILE A 65 -14.30 9.40 -22.65
CA ILE A 65 -13.84 10.64 -21.97
C ILE A 65 -12.36 10.61 -21.61
N ALA A 66 -11.76 9.43 -21.47
CA ALA A 66 -10.34 9.23 -21.14
C ALA A 66 -9.79 10.22 -20.08
N SER A 67 -10.56 10.46 -19.01
CA SER A 67 -10.33 11.55 -18.07
C SER A 67 -9.75 11.05 -16.74
N PRO A 68 -8.71 11.69 -16.18
CA PRO A 68 -8.18 11.31 -14.89
C PRO A 68 -9.18 11.59 -13.76
N GLY A 69 -9.30 10.65 -12.83
CA GLY A 69 -10.10 10.79 -11.62
C GLY A 69 -9.48 11.78 -10.63
N ALA A 70 -10.34 12.59 -10.01
CA ALA A 70 -9.95 13.55 -8.97
C ALA A 70 -10.70 13.29 -7.65
N ASP A 71 -10.14 13.75 -6.54
CA ASP A 71 -10.84 13.79 -5.26
C ASP A 71 -11.88 14.92 -5.22
N ARG A 72 -12.62 15.00 -4.11
CA ARG A 72 -13.66 16.03 -3.90
C ARG A 72 -13.14 17.47 -3.93
N LEU A 73 -11.82 17.66 -3.82
CA LEU A 73 -11.15 18.94 -3.81
C LEU A 73 -10.46 19.23 -5.15
N GLY A 74 -10.65 18.37 -6.16
CA GLY A 74 -10.04 18.51 -7.48
C GLY A 74 -8.59 18.02 -7.58
N ARG A 75 -8.00 17.46 -6.51
CA ARG A 75 -6.64 16.93 -6.57
C ARG A 75 -6.65 15.59 -7.28
N GLY A 76 -5.66 15.32 -8.13
CA GLY A 76 -5.57 14.06 -8.89
C GLY A 76 -5.51 12.80 -8.00
N GLY A 77 -6.30 11.79 -8.34
CA GLY A 77 -6.40 10.51 -7.63
C GLY A 77 -7.39 10.51 -6.45
N LEU A 78 -7.82 9.32 -6.04
CA LEU A 78 -8.69 9.13 -4.88
C LEU A 78 -7.87 8.75 -3.65
N GLY A 79 -8.11 9.43 -2.53
CA GLY A 79 -7.54 9.04 -1.23
C GLY A 79 -8.20 7.77 -0.70
N GLY A 80 -7.49 7.04 0.16
CA GLY A 80 -8.00 5.84 0.81
C GLY A 80 -7.23 5.48 2.06
N ARG A 81 -7.62 4.38 2.71
CA ARG A 81 -6.78 3.74 3.74
C ARG A 81 -5.66 2.98 3.07
N VAL A 82 -4.47 3.08 3.63
CA VAL A 82 -3.27 2.41 3.12
C VAL A 82 -2.95 1.25 4.03
N ASP A 83 -2.86 0.05 3.45
CA ASP A 83 -2.26 -1.10 4.11
C ASP A 83 -0.79 -1.20 3.70
N THR A 84 0.11 -1.06 4.67
CA THR A 84 1.55 -1.13 4.42
C THR A 84 2.07 -2.56 4.38
N HIS A 85 1.24 -3.56 4.69
CA HIS A 85 1.61 -4.98 4.76
C HIS A 85 2.90 -5.17 5.59
N TRP A 86 3.01 -4.46 6.72
CA TRP A 86 4.25 -4.39 7.49
C TRP A 86 4.61 -5.74 8.11
N LEU A 87 3.62 -6.47 8.60
CA LEU A 87 3.84 -7.79 9.19
C LEU A 87 4.28 -8.81 8.12
N GLU A 88 3.70 -8.76 6.92
CA GLU A 88 4.07 -9.60 5.80
C GLU A 88 5.47 -9.26 5.27
N ARG A 89 5.88 -7.99 5.34
CA ARG A 89 7.19 -7.51 4.88
C ARG A 89 8.33 -7.76 5.87
N TYR A 90 8.05 -7.64 7.17
CA TYR A 90 9.09 -7.66 8.21
C TYR A 90 8.93 -8.80 9.22
N GLY A 91 7.84 -9.56 9.19
CA GLY A 91 7.56 -10.63 10.15
C GLY A 91 8.65 -11.70 10.20
N ASN A 92 9.17 -12.12 9.05
CA ASN A 92 10.24 -13.14 8.99
C ASN A 92 11.55 -12.63 9.60
N ALA A 93 11.91 -11.37 9.33
CA ALA A 93 13.13 -10.77 9.90
C ALA A 93 13.00 -10.60 11.41
N ILE A 94 11.82 -10.24 11.90
CA ILE A 94 11.51 -10.16 13.33
C ILE A 94 11.62 -11.55 13.97
N MET A 95 11.03 -12.58 13.37
CA MET A 95 11.14 -13.96 13.87
C MET A 95 12.59 -14.44 13.95
N LEU A 96 13.38 -14.19 12.90
CA LEU A 96 14.80 -14.55 12.88
C LEU A 96 15.58 -13.80 13.97
N SER A 97 15.31 -12.51 14.15
CA SER A 97 15.92 -11.69 15.22
C SER A 97 15.61 -12.24 16.61
N VAL A 98 14.36 -12.66 16.85
CA VAL A 98 13.96 -13.29 18.13
C VAL A 98 14.71 -14.60 18.36
N VAL A 99 14.78 -15.47 17.35
CA VAL A 99 15.52 -16.74 17.46
C VAL A 99 17.01 -16.51 17.72
N GLY A 100 17.62 -15.55 17.00
CA GLY A 100 19.02 -15.16 17.20
C GLY A 100 19.27 -14.61 18.60
N GLY A 101 18.45 -13.67 19.07
CA GLY A 101 18.58 -13.08 20.40
C GLY A 101 18.39 -14.08 21.54
N VAL A 102 17.45 -15.03 21.41
CA VAL A 102 17.29 -16.12 22.40
C VAL A 102 18.50 -17.06 22.39
N SER A 103 19.02 -17.39 21.20
CA SER A 103 20.19 -18.26 21.07
C SER A 103 21.43 -17.61 21.70
N GLU A 104 21.66 -16.32 21.44
CA GLU A 104 22.76 -15.54 22.02
C GLU A 104 22.64 -15.42 23.55
N TYR A 105 21.42 -15.16 24.05
CA TYR A 105 21.13 -15.13 25.47
C TYR A 105 21.45 -16.48 26.14
N LEU A 106 20.96 -17.59 25.58
CA LEU A 106 21.24 -18.94 26.11
C LEU A 106 22.73 -19.27 26.05
N SER A 107 23.44 -18.91 24.98
CA SER A 107 24.89 -19.10 24.92
C SER A 107 25.61 -18.27 25.97
N SER A 108 25.21 -17.03 26.24
CA SER A 108 25.83 -16.21 27.30
C SER A 108 25.59 -16.77 28.71
N LEU A 109 24.46 -17.45 28.94
CA LEU A 109 24.21 -18.16 30.20
C LEU A 109 25.10 -19.41 30.33
N ALA A 110 25.31 -20.13 29.23
CA ALA A 110 26.23 -21.26 29.19
C ALA A 110 27.69 -20.82 29.35
N ASP A 111 28.08 -19.68 28.76
CA ASP A 111 29.44 -19.15 28.78
C ASP A 111 29.82 -18.54 30.14
N ASN A 112 28.86 -17.95 30.87
CA ASN A 112 29.04 -17.55 32.28
C ASN A 112 29.31 -18.74 33.23
N GLY A 113 29.02 -19.97 32.80
CA GLY A 113 29.39 -21.19 33.52
C GLY A 113 30.83 -21.66 33.28
N SER A 114 31.52 -21.09 32.28
CA SER A 114 32.91 -21.44 31.90
C SER A 114 33.97 -20.44 32.38
N GLU A 115 33.65 -19.56 33.35
CA GLU A 115 34.64 -18.73 34.05
C GLU A 115 35.20 -19.39 35.33
N SER A 116 35.31 -20.73 35.34
CA SER A 116 35.97 -21.44 36.44
C SER A 116 36.67 -22.72 35.99
N GLN A 117 37.66 -22.61 35.11
CA GLN A 117 38.89 -23.44 35.13
C GLN A 117 39.76 -23.20 33.88
N GLN A 118 40.66 -22.22 33.94
CA GLN A 118 42.01 -22.46 33.42
C GLN A 118 43.01 -21.76 34.32
N ARG A 119 43.33 -22.45 35.42
CA ARG A 119 44.66 -22.38 36.06
C ARG A 119 45.68 -22.64 34.96
N GLN A 120 46.27 -21.59 34.41
CA GLN A 120 47.61 -21.71 33.85
C GLN A 120 48.55 -21.07 34.86
N VAL A 121 48.91 -21.88 35.86
CA VAL A 121 50.11 -21.66 36.64
C VAL A 121 51.26 -21.85 35.65
N THR A 122 51.66 -20.77 34.97
CA THR A 122 53.03 -20.67 34.46
C THR A 122 53.90 -20.44 35.67
N THR A 123 54.38 -21.54 36.27
CA THR A 123 55.60 -21.55 37.07
C THR A 123 56.70 -21.06 36.14
N VAL A 124 56.99 -19.76 36.19
CA VAL A 124 58.26 -19.20 35.74
C VAL A 124 59.21 -19.38 36.92
N ASP A 125 60.12 -20.34 36.78
CA ASP A 125 61.31 -20.47 37.63
C ASP A 125 62.05 -19.12 37.64
N PRO A 126 62.33 -18.53 38.82
CA PRO A 126 63.37 -17.51 38.92
C PRO A 126 64.72 -18.20 39.18
N VAL A 127 65.64 -17.95 38.25
CA VAL A 127 67.13 -18.08 38.28
C VAL A 127 67.81 -18.83 39.43
#